data_AF-A0A6P0IWQ5-F1
#
_entry.id   AF-A0A6P0IWQ5-F1
#
_cell.length_a   1.000
_cell.length_b   1.000
_cell.length_c   1.000
_cell.angle_alpha   90.00
_cell.angle_beta   90.00
_cell.angle_gamma   90.00
#
_symmetry.space_group_name_H-M   'P 1'
#
loop_
_entity.id
_entity.type
_entity.pdbx_description
1 polymer ?
#
loop_
_entity_poly.entity_id
_entity_poly.type
_entity_poly.pdbx_seq_one_letter_code
_entity_poly.pdbx_strand_id
1 'polypeptide(L)'
;IDFSIPPEQAYEHKPAWEFLKSDFPNIEQQVVIIASGGYDEAEDNFSLPLAIEYWCHPLNRTRKPPDTCPKVFTGGEAHAYMVHHFLSQHTIKLIPDSWMILLAALLGKGTTLVLLQQKPQKRQQSILILVGATAVYGIIGLQAYISASILIPIALPSIILWFYII
;
A
#
# COMPACT_ATOMS: atom_id res chain seq x y z
N ILE A 1 -4.40 6.13 -2.21
CA ILE A 1 -5.47 5.44 -1.46
C ILE A 1 -4.88 4.11 -1.01
N ASP A 2 -5.07 3.75 0.26
CA ASP A 2 -4.66 2.44 0.75
C ASP A 2 -5.74 1.40 0.39
N PHE A 3 -5.31 0.29 -0.23
CA PHE A 3 -6.16 -0.83 -0.63
C PHE A 3 -5.78 -2.12 0.12
N SER A 4 -5.09 -1.98 1.25
CA SER A 4 -4.61 -3.10 2.09
C SER A 4 -5.74 -3.92 2.73
N ILE A 5 -6.97 -3.39 2.74
CA ILE A 5 -8.17 -4.10 3.21
C ILE A 5 -9.14 -4.36 2.04
N PRO A 6 -9.89 -5.47 2.08
CA PRO A 6 -10.83 -5.80 1.03
C PRO A 6 -12.01 -4.82 1.00
N PRO A 7 -12.61 -4.56 -0.18
CA PRO A 7 -13.69 -3.58 -0.34
C PRO A 7 -14.87 -3.79 0.60
N GLU A 8 -15.24 -5.05 0.86
CA GLU A 8 -16.39 -5.41 1.70
C GLU A 8 -16.17 -5.12 3.19
N GLN A 9 -14.94 -4.81 3.60
CA GLN A 9 -14.62 -4.30 4.94
C GLN A 9 -14.60 -2.76 4.96
N ALA A 10 -14.33 -2.12 3.83
CA ALA A 10 -14.23 -0.67 3.74
C ALA A 10 -15.60 0.00 3.52
N TYR A 11 -16.45 -0.57 2.66
CA TYR A 11 -17.75 0.01 2.33
C TYR A 11 -18.77 -1.04 1.86
N GLU A 12 -20.05 -0.65 1.86
CA GLU A 12 -21.14 -1.38 1.23
C GLU A 12 -21.60 -0.61 0.00
N HIS A 13 -21.56 -1.25 -1.16
CA HIS A 13 -22.08 -0.68 -2.40
C HIS A 13 -23.56 -1.03 -2.57
N LYS A 14 -24.42 -0.01 -2.74
CA LYS A 14 -25.83 -0.18 -3.09
C LYS A 14 -26.21 0.67 -4.29
N PRO A 15 -26.75 0.08 -5.37
CA PRO A 15 -27.34 0.85 -6.45
C PRO A 15 -28.51 1.71 -5.95
N ALA A 16 -28.60 2.95 -6.42
CA ALA A 16 -29.64 3.89 -5.99
C ALA A 16 -31.06 3.34 -6.20
N TRP A 17 -31.30 2.62 -7.32
CA TRP A 17 -32.60 2.02 -7.61
C TRP A 17 -33.01 0.95 -6.60
N GLU A 18 -32.04 0.24 -6.01
CA GLU A 18 -32.30 -0.79 -5.00
C GLU A 18 -32.60 -0.15 -3.65
N PHE A 19 -31.81 0.86 -3.28
CA PHE A 19 -32.00 1.66 -2.08
C PHE A 19 -33.39 2.32 -2.02
N LEU A 20 -33.90 2.80 -3.17
CA LEU A 20 -35.22 3.43 -3.28
C LEU A 20 -36.40 2.44 -3.21
N LYS A 21 -36.17 1.13 -3.34
CA LYS A 21 -37.24 0.11 -3.28
C LYS A 21 -37.52 -0.36 -1.85
N SER A 22 -36.56 -0.21 -0.94
CA SER A 22 -36.69 -0.58 0.48
C SER A 22 -37.24 0.56 1.32
N ASP A 23 -37.85 0.24 2.46
CA ASP A 23 -38.03 1.22 3.54
C ASP A 23 -36.68 1.86 3.86
N PHE A 24 -36.65 3.18 4.06
CA PHE A 24 -35.43 3.91 4.32
C PHE A 24 -34.72 3.29 5.54
N PRO A 25 -33.50 2.73 5.38
CA PRO A 25 -32.79 2.14 6.49
C PRO A 25 -32.45 3.22 7.50
N ASN A 26 -32.34 2.84 8.78
CA ASN A 26 -31.83 3.75 9.79
C ASN A 26 -30.34 4.01 9.52
N ILE A 27 -30.05 5.18 8.96
CA ILE A 27 -28.71 5.67 8.63
C ILE A 27 -28.12 6.54 9.75
N GLU A 28 -28.80 6.68 10.89
CA GLU A 28 -28.23 7.36 12.05
C GLU A 28 -26.92 6.67 12.43
N GLN A 29 -25.82 7.44 12.45
CA GLN A 29 -24.44 6.98 12.70
C GLN A 29 -23.74 6.27 11.52
N GLN A 30 -24.25 6.37 10.29
CA GLN A 30 -23.56 5.90 9.09
C GLN A 30 -23.12 7.06 8.20
N VAL A 31 -21.99 6.88 7.50
CA VAL A 31 -21.62 7.79 6.41
C VAL A 31 -22.16 7.25 5.10
N VAL A 32 -23.03 8.02 4.46
CA VAL A 32 -23.60 7.70 3.15
C VAL A 32 -22.94 8.59 2.11
N ILE A 33 -22.33 7.97 1.10
CA ILE A 33 -21.75 8.66 -0.05
C ILE A 33 -22.65 8.39 -1.25
N ILE A 34 -23.18 9.47 -1.84
CA ILE A 34 -23.96 9.40 -3.08
C ILE A 34 -23.03 9.86 -4.20
N ALA A 35 -22.73 8.95 -5.12
CA ALA A 35 -21.84 9.19 -6.25
C ALA A 35 -22.40 8.57 -7.53
N SER A 36 -22.05 9.14 -8.67
CA SER A 36 -22.25 8.53 -9.98
C SER A 36 -21.18 7.48 -10.24
N GLY A 37 -21.51 6.42 -10.96
CA GLY A 37 -20.54 5.38 -11.32
C GLY A 37 -21.20 4.02 -11.57
N GLY A 38 -20.48 3.13 -12.25
CA GLY A 38 -20.91 1.75 -12.49
C GLY A 38 -21.81 1.52 -13.71
N TYR A 39 -22.16 2.57 -14.45
CA TYR A 39 -22.83 2.51 -15.76
C TYR A 39 -21.99 3.22 -16.83
N ASP A 40 -22.16 2.85 -18.10
CA ASP A 40 -21.25 3.21 -19.19
C ASP A 40 -21.13 4.73 -19.42
N GLU A 41 -22.19 5.47 -19.14
CA GLU A 41 -22.25 6.93 -19.31
C GLU A 41 -21.64 7.72 -18.14
N ALA A 42 -21.26 7.05 -17.04
CA ALA A 42 -20.66 7.73 -15.89
C ALA A 42 -19.20 8.11 -16.20
N GLU A 43 -18.89 9.40 -16.10
CA GLU A 43 -17.52 9.91 -16.23
C GLU A 43 -16.62 9.53 -15.04
N ASP A 44 -17.21 9.09 -13.93
CA ASP A 44 -16.50 8.74 -12.68
C ASP A 44 -16.12 7.25 -12.60
N ASN A 45 -15.97 6.60 -13.76
CA ASN A 45 -15.51 5.22 -13.89
C ASN A 45 -14.00 5.20 -14.18
N PHE A 46 -13.22 4.58 -13.30
CA PHE A 46 -11.79 4.38 -13.47
C PHE A 46 -11.46 2.92 -13.73
N SER A 47 -10.27 2.67 -14.29
CA SER A 47 -9.69 1.33 -14.38
C SER A 47 -9.57 0.71 -13.00
N LEU A 48 -9.96 -0.57 -12.87
CA LEU A 48 -9.86 -1.30 -11.62
C LEU A 48 -8.39 -1.37 -11.14
N PRO A 49 -8.06 -0.88 -9.94
CA PRO A 49 -6.72 -1.03 -9.39
C PRO A 49 -6.38 -2.50 -9.18
N LEU A 50 -5.13 -2.89 -9.49
CA LEU A 50 -4.63 -4.27 -9.30
C LEU A 50 -4.85 -4.79 -7.86
N ALA A 51 -4.79 -3.90 -6.86
CA ALA A 51 -5.05 -4.26 -5.48
C ALA A 51 -6.52 -4.69 -5.24
N ILE A 52 -7.47 -4.06 -5.91
CA ILE A 52 -8.89 -4.45 -5.85
C ILE A 52 -9.10 -5.78 -6.60
N GLU A 53 -8.45 -5.94 -7.76
CA GLU A 53 -8.47 -7.19 -8.52
C GLU A 53 -7.92 -8.37 -7.69
N TYR A 54 -6.89 -8.14 -6.87
CA TYR A 54 -6.37 -9.14 -5.94
C TYR A 54 -7.43 -9.63 -4.94
N TRP A 55 -8.22 -8.73 -4.38
CA TRP A 55 -9.31 -9.06 -3.45
C TRP A 55 -10.47 -9.78 -4.15
N CYS A 56 -10.65 -9.56 -5.45
CA CYS A 56 -11.61 -10.32 -6.24
C CYS A 56 -11.24 -11.80 -6.39
N HIS A 57 -10.02 -12.23 -6.11
CA HIS A 57 -9.65 -13.63 -6.25
C HIS A 57 -10.41 -14.51 -5.22
N PRO A 58 -11.03 -15.64 -5.62
CA PRO A 58 -11.86 -16.47 -4.72
C PRO A 58 -11.17 -16.91 -3.43
N LEU A 59 -9.85 -17.11 -3.46
CA LEU A 59 -9.05 -17.50 -2.27
C LEU A 59 -8.87 -16.37 -1.25
N ASN A 60 -9.11 -15.12 -1.65
CA ASN A 60 -8.79 -13.94 -0.84
C ASN A 60 -10.05 -13.23 -0.30
N ARG A 61 -11.25 -13.72 -0.63
CA ARG A 61 -12.53 -13.10 -0.22
C ARG A 61 -12.93 -13.50 1.18
N THR A 62 -13.36 -12.52 1.97
CA THR A 62 -13.86 -12.74 3.34
C THR A 62 -15.38 -12.93 3.44
N ARG A 63 -16.14 -12.66 2.37
CA ARG A 63 -17.62 -12.82 2.33
C ARG A 63 -18.10 -13.48 1.03
N LYS A 64 -19.35 -13.94 1.05
CA LYS A 64 -20.04 -14.59 -0.08
C LYS A 64 -20.08 -13.64 -1.29
N PRO A 65 -19.86 -14.12 -2.53
CA PRO A 65 -19.68 -13.27 -3.70
C PRO A 65 -20.89 -12.37 -4.00
N PRO A 66 -20.68 -11.15 -4.51
CA PRO A 66 -21.40 -10.72 -5.71
C PRO A 66 -20.91 -11.58 -6.90
N ASP A 67 -21.80 -11.91 -7.83
CA ASP A 67 -21.56 -12.92 -8.88
C ASP A 67 -20.35 -12.62 -9.79
N THR A 68 -19.86 -11.38 -9.83
CA THR A 68 -18.72 -10.96 -10.66
C THR A 68 -17.84 -9.92 -9.96
N CYS A 69 -16.53 -9.95 -10.24
CA CYS A 69 -15.62 -8.87 -9.86
C CYS A 69 -16.04 -7.59 -10.62
N PRO A 70 -16.08 -6.42 -9.96
CA PRO A 70 -16.37 -5.16 -10.64
C PRO A 70 -15.37 -4.92 -11.78
N LYS A 71 -15.87 -4.47 -12.92
CA LYS A 71 -15.04 -4.15 -14.10
C LYS A 71 -14.39 -2.77 -14.00
N VAL A 72 -14.98 -1.89 -13.20
CA VAL A 72 -14.57 -0.50 -13.01
C VAL A 72 -14.49 -0.21 -11.52
N PHE A 73 -13.65 0.76 -11.17
CA PHE A 73 -13.57 1.32 -9.83
C PHE A 73 -14.07 2.76 -9.91
N THR A 74 -15.05 3.13 -9.09
CA THR A 74 -15.69 4.45 -9.17
C THR A 74 -15.02 5.46 -8.25
N GLY A 75 -15.14 6.74 -8.55
CA GLY A 75 -14.69 7.80 -7.63
C GLY A 75 -15.45 7.76 -6.31
N GLY A 76 -16.73 7.37 -6.32
CA GLY A 76 -17.50 7.09 -5.09
C GLY A 76 -16.83 6.06 -4.18
N GLU A 77 -16.37 4.94 -4.74
CA GLU A 77 -15.65 3.90 -4.00
C GLU A 77 -14.28 4.38 -3.50
N ALA A 78 -13.59 5.20 -4.30
CA ALA A 78 -12.34 5.85 -3.87
C ALA A 78 -12.55 6.70 -2.61
N HIS A 79 -13.59 7.53 -2.59
CA HIS A 79 -13.94 8.34 -1.43
C HIS A 79 -14.39 7.48 -0.25
N ALA A 80 -15.16 6.42 -0.49
CA ALA A 80 -15.58 5.49 0.56
C ALA A 80 -14.39 4.84 1.27
N TYR A 81 -13.39 4.38 0.50
CA TYR A 81 -12.13 3.90 1.04
C TYR A 81 -11.42 4.97 1.88
N MET A 82 -11.28 6.19 1.37
CA MET A 82 -10.59 7.26 2.10
C MET A 82 -11.31 7.63 3.40
N VAL A 83 -12.64 7.72 3.38
CA VAL A 83 -13.46 8.00 4.57
C VAL A 83 -13.33 6.88 5.59
N HIS A 84 -13.42 5.62 5.16
CA HIS A 84 -13.23 4.47 6.04
C HIS A 84 -11.88 4.54 6.76
N HIS A 85 -10.80 4.75 6.01
CA HIS A 85 -9.43 4.84 6.55
C HIS A 85 -9.27 6.01 7.53
N PHE A 86 -9.89 7.15 7.22
CA PHE A 86 -9.89 8.32 8.10
C PHE A 86 -10.61 8.05 9.43
N LEU A 87 -11.80 7.44 9.39
CA LEU A 87 -12.62 7.16 10.58
C LEU A 87 -12.06 6.01 11.43
N SER A 88 -11.49 4.99 10.80
CA SER A 88 -10.87 3.84 11.49
C SER A 88 -9.46 4.14 12.01
N GLN A 89 -8.94 5.35 11.77
CA GLN A 89 -7.55 5.71 12.04
C GLN A 89 -6.53 4.76 11.37
N HIS A 90 -6.94 4.07 10.30
CA HIS A 90 -6.06 3.24 9.47
C HIS A 90 -5.22 4.12 8.55
N THR A 91 -4.37 4.94 9.15
CA THR A 91 -3.50 5.87 8.44
C THR A 91 -2.08 5.35 8.45
N ILE A 92 -1.52 5.12 7.25
CA ILE A 92 -0.14 4.71 7.08
C ILE A 92 0.78 5.88 7.46
N LYS A 93 1.69 5.66 8.41
CA LYS A 93 2.73 6.63 8.77
C LYS A 93 3.89 6.50 7.79
N LEU A 94 4.11 7.56 7.03
CA LEU A 94 5.14 7.62 5.99
C LEU A 94 6.44 8.18 6.59
N ILE A 95 7.53 7.40 6.54
CA ILE A 95 8.87 7.94 6.79
C ILE A 95 9.30 8.68 5.51
N PRO A 96 9.70 9.97 5.57
CA PRO A 96 10.03 10.69 4.36
C PRO A 96 11.29 10.15 3.69
N ASP A 97 11.21 9.98 2.37
CA ASP A 97 12.30 9.45 1.53
C ASP A 97 13.60 10.24 1.69
N SER A 98 13.53 11.57 1.81
CA SER A 98 14.70 12.45 1.90
C SER A 98 15.62 12.12 3.08
N TRP A 99 15.05 11.80 4.25
CA TRP A 99 15.82 11.40 5.44
C TRP A 99 16.54 10.08 5.22
N MET A 100 15.85 9.11 4.62
CA MET A 100 16.39 7.78 4.38
C MET A 100 17.47 7.80 3.30
N ILE A 101 17.29 8.62 2.26
CA ILE A 101 18.29 8.86 1.21
C ILE A 101 19.55 9.49 1.80
N LEU A 102 19.40 10.52 2.64
CA LEU A 102 20.54 11.16 3.30
C LEU A 102 21.32 10.17 4.17
N LEU A 103 20.60 9.40 4.99
CA LEU A 103 21.20 8.35 5.82
C LEU A 103 21.93 7.30 4.96
N ALA A 104 21.30 6.82 3.90
CA ALA A 104 21.89 5.85 2.98
C ALA A 104 23.15 6.37 2.29
N ALA A 105 23.17 7.65 1.88
CA ALA A 105 24.35 8.26 1.27
C ALA A 105 25.53 8.34 2.25
N LEU A 106 25.26 8.73 3.50
CA LEU A 106 26.28 8.78 4.57
C LEU A 106 26.82 7.39 4.90
N LEU A 107 25.93 6.40 5.08
CA LEU A 107 26.30 5.02 5.37
C LEU A 107 27.04 4.37 4.19
N GLY A 108 26.59 4.61 2.96
CA GLY A 108 27.25 4.13 1.74
C GLY A 108 28.69 4.61 1.67
N LYS A 109 28.89 5.94 1.74
CA LYS A 109 30.23 6.53 1.72
C LYS A 109 31.13 6.05 2.86
N GLY A 110 30.59 5.94 4.08
CA GLY A 110 31.32 5.41 5.23
C GLY A 110 31.75 3.96 5.02
N THR A 111 30.84 3.12 4.52
CA THR A 111 31.12 1.71 4.20
C THR A 111 32.21 1.58 3.15
N THR A 112 32.17 2.40 2.09
CA THR A 112 33.20 2.39 1.03
C THR A 112 34.59 2.68 1.57
N LEU A 113 34.73 3.67 2.45
CA LEU A 113 36.02 3.99 3.09
C LEU A 113 36.56 2.81 3.91
N VAL A 114 35.68 2.11 4.65
CA VAL A 114 36.06 0.91 5.41
C VAL A 114 36.47 -0.22 4.46
N LEU A 115 35.72 -0.47 3.39
CA LEU A 115 36.02 -1.53 2.43
C LEU A 115 37.34 -1.31 1.67
N LEU A 116 37.70 -0.06 1.38
CA LEU A 116 38.98 0.28 0.74
C LEU A 116 40.20 -0.06 1.59
N GLN A 117 40.05 -0.10 2.92
CA GLN A 117 41.12 -0.45 3.86
C GLN A 117 41.26 -1.97 4.07
N GLN A 118 40.33 -2.77 3.55
CA GLN A 118 40.32 -4.21 3.75
C GLN A 118 41.13 -4.98 2.71
N LYS A 119 41.72 -6.10 3.12
CA LYS A 119 42.28 -7.10 2.20
C LYS A 119 41.17 -7.66 1.28
N PRO A 120 41.48 -8.04 0.03
CA PRO A 120 40.48 -8.44 -0.97
C PRO A 120 39.56 -9.58 -0.50
N GLN A 121 40.08 -10.58 0.22
CA GLN A 121 39.27 -11.67 0.79
C GLN A 121 38.26 -11.18 1.83
N LYS A 122 38.66 -10.28 2.75
CA LYS A 122 37.76 -9.70 3.75
C LYS A 122 36.74 -8.75 3.13
N ARG A 123 37.12 -8.06 2.05
CA ARG A 123 36.22 -7.19 1.28
C ARG A 123 35.07 -7.99 0.67
N GLN A 124 35.35 -9.13 0.03
CA GLN A 124 34.29 -9.99 -0.53
C GLN A 124 33.32 -10.50 0.54
N GLN A 125 33.85 -10.94 1.68
CA GLN A 125 33.02 -11.37 2.81
C GLN A 125 32.14 -10.23 3.36
N SER A 126 32.70 -9.02 3.48
CA SER A 126 31.95 -7.84 3.93
C SER A 126 30.83 -7.46 2.95
N ILE A 127 31.08 -7.56 1.64
CA ILE A 127 30.05 -7.30 0.62
C ILE A 127 28.90 -8.31 0.73
N LEU A 128 29.21 -9.60 0.92
CA LEU A 128 28.17 -10.64 1.12
C LEU A 128 27.32 -10.36 2.37
N ILE A 129 27.95 -9.94 3.47
CA ILE A 129 27.24 -9.53 4.68
C ILE A 129 26.33 -8.33 4.39
N LEU A 130 26.79 -7.37 3.59
CA LEU A 130 26.03 -6.18 3.24
C LEU A 130 24.80 -6.48 2.36
N VAL A 131 24.92 -7.43 1.43
CA VAL A 131 23.77 -7.96 0.68
C VAL A 131 22.74 -8.55 1.63
N GLY A 132 23.19 -9.39 2.57
CA GLY A 132 22.31 -9.96 3.60
C GLY A 132 21.65 -8.89 4.46
N ALA A 133 22.40 -7.88 4.92
CA ALA A 133 21.89 -6.78 5.71
C ALA A 133 20.83 -5.95 4.95
N THR A 134 21.02 -5.72 3.65
CA THR A 134 20.04 -5.02 2.80
C THR A 134 18.75 -5.82 2.68
N ALA A 135 18.85 -7.15 2.52
CA ALA A 135 17.67 -8.02 2.48
C ALA A 135 16.92 -8.02 3.82
N VAL A 136 17.63 -8.12 4.95
CA VAL A 136 17.05 -8.03 6.29
C VAL A 136 16.37 -6.68 6.52
N TYR A 137 16.99 -5.58 6.08
CA TYR A 137 16.37 -4.25 6.13
C TYR A 137 15.05 -4.20 5.36
N GLY A 138 14.98 -4.79 4.16
CA GLY A 138 13.74 -4.91 3.40
C GLY A 138 12.66 -5.70 4.15
N ILE A 139 13.03 -6.82 4.78
CA ILE A 139 12.11 -7.64 5.59
C ILE A 139 11.59 -6.85 6.80
N ILE A 140 12.46 -6.12 7.49
CA ILE A 140 12.08 -5.28 8.63
C ILE A 140 11.10 -4.18 8.17
N GLY A 141 11.37 -3.54 7.03
CA GLY A 141 10.46 -2.55 6.45
C GLY A 141 9.08 -3.13 6.12
N LEU A 142 9.04 -4.33 5.54
CA LEU A 142 7.79 -5.05 5.27
C LEU A 142 7.04 -5.40 6.56
N GLN A 143 7.74 -5.90 7.57
CA GLN A 143 7.14 -6.23 8.87
C GLN A 143 6.57 -4.98 9.56
N ALA A 144 7.29 -3.85 9.51
CA ALA A 144 6.84 -2.59 10.07
C ALA A 144 5.56 -2.08 9.38
N TYR A 145 5.44 -2.28 8.06
CA TYR A 145 4.22 -1.97 7.32
C TYR A 145 3.03 -2.80 7.82
N ILE A 146 3.20 -4.12 7.91
CA ILE A 146 2.11 -5.03 8.32
C ILE A 146 1.69 -4.80 9.77
N SER A 147 2.66 -4.68 10.70
CA SER A 147 2.36 -4.65 12.14
C SER A 147 2.05 -3.27 12.69
N ALA A 148 2.64 -2.22 12.11
CA ALA A 148 2.56 -0.87 12.67
C ALA A 148 2.00 0.15 11.67
N SER A 149 1.64 -0.27 10.44
CA SER A 149 1.24 0.64 9.36
C SER A 149 2.29 1.73 9.12
N ILE A 150 3.58 1.40 9.25
CA ILE A 150 4.69 2.31 8.99
C ILE A 150 5.33 1.93 7.66
N LEU A 151 5.31 2.85 6.69
CA LEU A 151 5.98 2.64 5.42
C LEU A 151 7.41 3.17 5.49
N ILE A 152 8.37 2.23 5.46
CA ILE A 152 9.80 2.53 5.40
C ILE A 152 10.26 2.46 3.94
N PRO A 153 10.86 3.53 3.38
CA PRO A 153 11.39 3.51 2.01
C PRO A 153 12.54 2.50 1.85
N ILE A 154 12.33 1.45 1.05
CA ILE A 154 13.34 0.39 0.86
C ILE A 154 14.17 0.61 -0.40
N ALA A 155 13.51 0.82 -1.55
CA ALA A 155 14.16 0.77 -2.86
C ALA A 155 15.19 1.89 -3.07
N LEU A 156 14.76 3.16 -3.02
CA LEU A 156 15.64 4.31 -3.29
C LEU A 156 16.84 4.40 -2.32
N PRO A 157 16.66 4.28 -0.99
CA PRO A 157 17.79 4.31 -0.07
C PRO A 157 18.76 3.15 -0.30
N SER A 158 18.26 1.95 -0.62
CA SER A 158 19.13 0.81 -0.94
C SER A 158 19.95 1.07 -2.20
N ILE A 159 19.33 1.58 -3.27
CA ILE A 159 20.04 1.92 -4.52
C ILE A 159 21.15 2.94 -4.25
N ILE A 160 20.87 3.99 -3.48
CA ILE A 160 21.86 5.02 -3.16
C ILE A 160 23.01 4.44 -2.33
N LEU A 161 22.72 3.61 -1.34
CA LEU A 161 23.74 2.94 -0.54
C LEU A 161 24.67 2.11 -1.44
N TRP A 162 24.12 1.32 -2.37
CA TRP A 162 24.90 0.50 -3.28
C TRP A 162 25.67 1.32 -4.32
N PHE A 163 25.12 2.45 -4.78
CA PHE A 163 25.79 3.36 -5.72
C PHE A 163 27.10 3.92 -5.16
N TYR A 164 27.19 4.14 -3.84
CA TYR A 164 28.44 4.57 -3.21
C TYR A 164 29.46 3.44 -3.02
N ILE A 165 29.02 2.18 -2.94
CA ILE A 165 29.83 1.03 -2.53
C ILE A 165 30.48 0.31 -3.72
N ILE A 166 29.80 0.31 -4.87
CA ILE A 166 30.31 -0.21 -6.15
C ILE A 166 31.34 0.77 -6.72
#